data_AF-S6A1V3-F1
#
_entry.id   AF-S6A1V3-F1
#
_cell.length_a   1.000
_cell.length_b   1.000
_cell.length_c   1.000
_cell.angle_alpha   90.00
_cell.angle_beta   90.00
_cell.angle_gamma   90.00
#
_symmetry.space_group_name_H-M   'P 1'
#
loop_
_entity.id
_entity.type
_entity.pdbx_description
1 polymer ?
#
loop_
_entity_poly.entity_id
_entity_poly.type
_entity_poly.pdbx_seq_one_letter_code
_entity_poly.pdbx_strand_id
1 'polypeptide(L)'
;RVNTKIGSSMKSVGEAMGIGRKFEEAFQKALRMVDDNVMGFDPYVKSINDEELEKPTDKRMFVLAASIKAGYSIDKLYELTKIDRWFLEKMKNIISYYTLLENLDQTKLSHDILLRAKQIGFSDKQIAVAVKSTELAVRKQRQESIIRPFVKQIDTVAAEWPATTNYLYLTYNGDNHDVEFPGGYTMVIGSGVYRIGSSVEFDWCAVSCLRELRNLGRKTIMVNYNPETVSTDYDMSDRLYFEEISFEVVMDIYDHENPEGIILSMGGQLPNNIAMDLHRQQARILGTSPESVDGAENRFKFSRMLDRIGISQPRWKELTNLKSAV
;
A
#
# COMPACT_ATOMS: atom_id res chain seq x y z
N ARG A 1 -18.98 -21.95 -8.17
CA ARG A 1 -17.81 -21.23 -7.61
C ARG A 1 -16.64 -21.40 -8.56
N VAL A 2 -15.85 -20.36 -8.79
CA VAL A 2 -14.66 -20.41 -9.65
C VAL A 2 -13.54 -21.16 -8.93
N ASN A 3 -12.74 -21.95 -9.65
CA ASN A 3 -11.61 -22.69 -9.08
C ASN A 3 -10.42 -21.75 -8.83
N THR A 4 -10.08 -21.54 -7.56
CA THR A 4 -8.99 -20.67 -7.08
C THR A 4 -7.60 -21.30 -7.16
N LYS A 5 -7.48 -22.58 -7.57
CA LYS A 5 -6.19 -23.24 -7.77
C LYS A 5 -5.44 -22.59 -8.94
N ILE A 6 -4.17 -22.32 -8.73
CA ILE A 6 -3.24 -21.78 -9.71
C ILE A 6 -2.52 -22.95 -10.40
N GLY A 7 -2.29 -22.83 -11.70
CA GLY A 7 -1.57 -23.80 -12.51
C GLY A 7 -0.86 -23.09 -13.66
N SER A 8 -0.62 -23.80 -14.75
CA SER A 8 0.07 -23.24 -15.93
C SER A 8 -0.74 -22.19 -16.71
N SER A 9 -2.07 -22.19 -16.58
CA SER A 9 -2.94 -21.21 -17.21
C SER A 9 -3.15 -20.02 -16.27
N MET A 10 -2.78 -18.82 -16.73
CA MET A 10 -2.94 -17.57 -15.98
C MET A 10 -4.40 -17.27 -15.69
N LYS A 11 -4.65 -16.81 -14.46
CA LYS A 11 -5.95 -16.34 -13.97
C LYS A 11 -5.87 -14.99 -13.26
N SER A 12 -4.66 -14.42 -13.14
CA SER A 12 -4.45 -13.09 -12.58
C SER A 12 -5.07 -12.02 -13.50
N VAL A 13 -5.53 -10.94 -12.89
CA VAL A 13 -6.14 -9.79 -13.60
C VAL A 13 -5.27 -8.53 -13.51
N GLY A 14 -4.14 -8.61 -12.82
CA GLY A 14 -3.17 -7.54 -12.63
C GLY A 14 -2.03 -7.99 -11.71
N GLU A 15 -1.03 -7.13 -11.56
CA GLU A 15 0.16 -7.37 -10.78
C GLU A 15 0.66 -6.11 -10.07
N ALA A 16 1.49 -6.30 -9.03
CA ALA A 16 2.13 -5.24 -8.27
C ALA A 16 3.64 -5.48 -8.24
N MET A 17 4.42 -4.41 -8.14
CA MET A 17 5.86 -4.50 -7.91
C MET A 17 6.26 -3.73 -6.64
N GLY A 18 6.93 -4.43 -5.71
CA GLY A 18 7.46 -3.82 -4.49
C GLY A 18 8.98 -3.69 -4.57
N ILE A 19 9.51 -2.51 -4.25
CA ILE A 19 10.96 -2.23 -4.24
C ILE A 19 11.43 -2.01 -2.79
N GLY A 20 12.53 -2.67 -2.43
CA GLY A 20 13.17 -2.56 -1.13
C GLY A 20 14.59 -3.07 -1.18
N ARG A 21 15.43 -2.68 -0.21
CA ARG A 21 16.84 -3.08 -0.15
C ARG A 21 17.06 -4.44 0.53
N LYS A 22 15.97 -5.04 1.02
CA LYS A 22 15.91 -6.40 1.55
C LYS A 22 14.69 -7.11 0.96
N PHE A 23 14.79 -8.44 0.85
CA PHE A 23 13.68 -9.26 0.38
C PHE A 23 12.45 -9.05 1.27
N GLU A 24 12.61 -9.07 2.60
CA GLU A 24 11.50 -8.92 3.53
C GLU A 24 10.77 -7.58 3.33
N GLU A 25 11.53 -6.50 3.11
CA GLU A 25 10.98 -5.16 2.84
C GLU A 25 10.18 -5.12 1.54
N ALA A 26 10.79 -5.56 0.43
CA ALA A 26 10.14 -5.59 -0.88
C ALA A 26 8.90 -6.50 -0.89
N PHE A 27 9.00 -7.67 -0.27
CA PHE A 27 7.94 -8.67 -0.22
C PHE A 27 6.71 -8.18 0.56
N GLN A 28 6.90 -7.56 1.73
CA GLN A 28 5.77 -7.04 2.49
C GLN A 28 5.09 -5.85 1.80
N LYS A 29 5.85 -4.96 1.16
CA LYS A 29 5.27 -3.89 0.32
C LYS A 29 4.43 -4.47 -0.81
N ALA A 30 4.98 -5.41 -1.58
CA ALA A 30 4.27 -6.04 -2.69
C ALA A 30 2.96 -6.71 -2.23
N LEU A 31 2.95 -7.37 -1.06
CA LEU A 31 1.73 -7.97 -0.52
C LEU A 31 0.64 -6.95 -0.19
N ARG A 32 1.00 -5.79 0.38
CA ARG A 32 0.04 -4.70 0.65
C ARG A 32 -0.48 -4.05 -0.62
N MET A 33 0.38 -3.92 -1.62
CA MET A 33 0.03 -3.37 -2.93
C MET A 33 -1.01 -4.23 -3.68
N VAL A 34 -0.99 -5.55 -3.52
CA VAL A 34 -1.89 -6.48 -4.23
C VAL A 34 -3.34 -6.40 -3.75
N ASP A 35 -3.59 -6.18 -2.46
CA ASP A 35 -4.93 -6.20 -1.84
C ASP A 35 -4.95 -5.26 -0.64
N ASP A 36 -5.79 -4.22 -0.68
CA ASP A 36 -5.83 -3.13 0.30
C ASP A 36 -6.26 -3.62 1.70
N ASN A 37 -6.84 -4.83 1.78
CA ASN A 37 -7.20 -5.48 3.05
C ASN A 37 -6.03 -6.25 3.68
N VAL A 38 -4.94 -6.45 2.94
CA VAL A 38 -3.75 -7.17 3.40
C VAL A 38 -2.76 -6.16 3.99
N MET A 39 -2.29 -6.43 5.20
CA MET A 39 -1.33 -5.54 5.89
C MET A 39 0.14 -5.96 5.72
N GLY A 40 0.38 -7.07 5.03
CA GLY A 40 1.71 -7.66 4.83
C GLY A 40 1.64 -9.18 4.88
N PHE A 41 2.73 -9.83 5.29
CA PHE A 41 2.77 -11.29 5.44
C PHE A 41 2.12 -11.71 6.78
N ASP A 42 0.79 -11.71 6.79
CA ASP A 42 -0.03 -11.89 7.98
C ASP A 42 -0.45 -13.37 8.20
N PRO A 43 -0.11 -13.99 9.34
CA PRO A 43 -0.43 -15.38 9.65
C PRO A 43 -1.89 -15.64 10.06
N TYR A 44 -2.73 -14.61 10.22
CA TYR A 44 -4.11 -14.73 10.68
C TYR A 44 -5.15 -14.65 9.56
N VAL A 45 -4.74 -14.32 8.33
CA VAL A 45 -5.64 -14.20 7.17
C VAL A 45 -6.20 -15.57 6.75
N LYS A 46 -5.43 -16.65 6.93
CA LYS A 46 -5.83 -18.02 6.62
C LYS A 46 -5.42 -18.98 7.73
N SER A 47 -6.15 -20.07 7.86
CA SER A 47 -5.74 -21.21 8.68
C SER A 47 -4.74 -22.10 7.94
N ILE A 48 -4.00 -22.90 8.71
CA ILE A 48 -3.10 -23.93 8.18
C ILE A 48 -3.90 -24.90 7.29
N ASN A 49 -3.35 -25.20 6.12
CA ASN A 49 -3.91 -26.17 5.18
C ASN A 49 -2.79 -26.75 4.30
N ASP A 50 -2.34 -27.97 4.63
CA ASP A 50 -1.26 -28.64 3.90
C ASP A 50 -1.66 -28.89 2.42
N GLU A 51 -2.96 -29.07 2.09
CA GLU A 51 -3.40 -29.21 0.69
C GLU A 51 -3.20 -27.91 -0.10
N GLU A 52 -3.43 -26.73 0.48
CA GLU A 52 -3.19 -25.45 -0.21
C GLU A 52 -1.69 -25.12 -0.31
N LEU A 53 -0.87 -25.65 0.60
CA LEU A 53 0.58 -25.59 0.47
C LEU A 53 1.06 -26.44 -0.71
N GLU A 54 0.52 -27.65 -0.91
CA GLU A 54 0.87 -28.52 -2.04
C GLU A 54 0.26 -28.04 -3.36
N LYS A 55 -1.01 -27.65 -3.35
CA LYS A 55 -1.79 -27.24 -4.52
C LYS A 55 -2.00 -25.73 -4.47
N PRO A 56 -1.14 -24.93 -5.14
CA PRO A 56 -1.08 -23.49 -4.95
C PRO A 56 -2.43 -22.80 -5.25
N THR A 57 -2.79 -21.85 -4.41
CA THR A 57 -3.94 -20.95 -4.54
C THR A 57 -3.49 -19.49 -4.52
N ASP A 58 -4.38 -18.56 -4.87
CA ASP A 58 -4.17 -17.11 -4.78
C ASP A 58 -3.89 -16.63 -3.34
N LYS A 59 -4.24 -17.43 -2.33
CA LYS A 59 -4.02 -17.12 -0.91
C LYS A 59 -2.98 -18.04 -0.24
N ARG A 60 -2.22 -18.84 -1.01
CA ARG A 60 -1.18 -19.77 -0.51
C ARG A 60 -0.17 -19.08 0.40
N MET A 61 0.20 -17.83 0.12
CA MET A 61 1.16 -17.07 0.94
C MET A 61 0.68 -16.89 2.39
N PHE A 62 -0.63 -16.73 2.62
CA PHE A 62 -1.16 -16.58 3.97
C PHE A 62 -1.28 -17.91 4.71
N VAL A 63 -1.53 -19.01 3.98
CA VAL A 63 -1.43 -20.37 4.54
C VAL A 63 0.00 -20.65 4.96
N LEU A 64 0.98 -20.24 4.15
CA LEU A 64 2.41 -20.36 4.45
C LEU A 64 2.79 -19.56 5.71
N ALA A 65 2.32 -18.31 5.83
CA ALA A 65 2.50 -17.49 7.03
C ALA A 65 1.95 -18.19 8.29
N ALA A 66 0.72 -18.73 8.22
CA ALA A 66 0.10 -19.46 9.31
C ALA A 66 0.88 -20.72 9.69
N SER A 67 1.36 -21.49 8.71
CA SER A 67 2.16 -22.70 8.94
C SER A 67 3.51 -22.41 9.57
N ILE A 68 4.21 -21.35 9.14
CA ILE A 68 5.45 -20.89 9.78
C ILE A 68 5.17 -20.52 11.23
N LYS A 69 4.09 -19.77 11.50
CA LYS A 69 3.71 -19.39 12.86
C LYS A 69 3.36 -20.57 13.75
N ALA A 70 2.77 -21.61 13.18
CA ALA A 70 2.48 -22.87 13.86
C ALA A 70 3.71 -23.75 14.10
N GLY A 71 4.91 -23.32 13.71
CA GLY A 71 6.16 -24.02 13.99
C GLY A 71 6.56 -25.06 12.93
N TYR A 72 6.04 -24.99 11.71
CA TYR A 72 6.48 -25.88 10.64
C TYR A 72 7.97 -25.63 10.31
N SER A 73 8.74 -26.72 10.18
CA SER A 73 10.14 -26.64 9.74
C SER A 73 10.23 -26.17 8.28
N ILE A 74 11.34 -25.50 7.93
CA ILE A 74 11.63 -25.09 6.56
C ILE A 74 11.67 -26.27 5.59
N ASP A 75 12.21 -27.43 6.02
CA ASP A 75 12.24 -28.62 5.16
C ASP A 75 10.84 -29.15 4.85
N LYS A 76 9.96 -29.23 5.85
CA LYS A 76 8.54 -29.58 5.62
C LYS A 76 7.89 -28.60 4.62
N LEU A 77 8.10 -27.30 4.80
CA LEU A 77 7.52 -26.28 3.91
C LEU A 77 8.08 -26.36 2.49
N TYR A 78 9.39 -26.61 2.35
CA TYR A 78 10.01 -26.87 1.05
C TYR A 78 9.40 -28.11 0.40
N GLU A 79 9.22 -29.20 1.14
CA GLU A 79 8.68 -30.43 0.57
C GLU A 79 7.24 -30.26 0.05
N LEU A 80 6.40 -29.54 0.80
CA LEU A 80 5.03 -29.23 0.39
C LEU A 80 4.99 -28.23 -0.76
N THR A 81 5.83 -27.18 -0.71
CA THR A 81 5.63 -26.03 -1.58
C THR A 81 6.53 -25.97 -2.81
N LYS A 82 7.72 -26.59 -2.72
CA LYS A 82 8.87 -26.44 -3.61
C LYS A 82 9.37 -25.00 -3.76
N ILE A 83 8.96 -24.08 -2.87
CA ILE A 83 9.55 -22.74 -2.76
C ILE A 83 10.94 -22.91 -2.15
N ASP A 84 11.95 -22.28 -2.76
CA ASP A 84 13.34 -22.41 -2.31
C ASP A 84 13.49 -22.03 -0.82
N ARG A 85 14.35 -22.78 -0.12
CA ARG A 85 14.58 -22.64 1.31
C ARG A 85 15.04 -21.22 1.68
N TRP A 86 15.76 -20.54 0.81
CA TRP A 86 16.19 -19.16 1.03
C TRP A 86 14.99 -18.24 1.25
N PHE A 87 13.97 -18.30 0.38
CA PHE A 87 12.75 -17.48 0.54
C PHE A 87 11.99 -17.85 1.81
N LEU A 88 11.87 -19.15 2.10
CA LEU A 88 11.19 -19.64 3.30
C LEU A 88 11.87 -19.14 4.59
N GLU A 89 13.21 -19.10 4.62
CA GLU A 89 13.95 -18.55 5.77
C GLU A 89 13.70 -17.05 5.92
N LYS A 90 13.65 -16.29 4.82
CA LYS A 90 13.31 -14.86 4.86
C LYS A 90 11.88 -14.61 5.34
N MET A 91 10.92 -15.42 4.90
CA MET A 91 9.54 -15.35 5.39
C MET A 91 9.45 -15.70 6.89
N LYS A 92 10.25 -16.68 7.34
CA LYS A 92 10.37 -17.02 8.76
C LYS A 92 10.93 -15.87 9.59
N ASN A 93 11.86 -15.06 9.07
CA ASN A 93 12.32 -13.84 9.76
C ASN A 93 11.16 -12.88 10.05
N ILE A 94 10.28 -12.68 9.06
CA ILE A 94 9.10 -11.81 9.21
C ILE A 94 8.19 -12.34 10.32
N ILE A 95 7.83 -13.63 10.29
CA ILE A 95 6.94 -14.23 11.30
C ILE A 95 7.57 -14.25 12.69
N SER A 96 8.87 -14.50 12.79
CA SER A 96 9.60 -14.45 14.06
C SER A 96 9.53 -13.04 14.67
N TYR A 97 9.66 -12.00 13.83
CA TYR A 97 9.54 -10.62 14.26
C TYR A 97 8.09 -10.23 14.60
N TYR A 98 7.12 -10.76 13.86
CA TYR A 98 5.69 -10.58 14.18
C TYR A 98 5.39 -11.12 15.59
N THR A 99 5.85 -12.34 15.90
CA THR A 99 5.68 -12.94 17.24
C THR A 99 6.42 -12.15 18.33
N LEU A 100 7.58 -11.55 18.01
CA LEU A 100 8.25 -10.62 18.93
C LEU A 100 7.35 -9.42 19.24
N LEU A 101 6.80 -8.76 18.21
CA LEU A 101 5.92 -7.59 18.37
C LEU A 101 4.66 -7.90 19.19
N GLU A 102 4.04 -9.07 19.01
CA GLU A 102 2.85 -9.47 19.77
C GLU A 102 3.09 -9.69 21.26
N ASN A 103 4.33 -10.01 21.63
CA ASN A 103 4.73 -10.14 23.03
C ASN A 103 5.06 -8.78 23.67
N LEU A 104 4.98 -7.69 22.90
CA LEU A 104 5.23 -6.32 23.35
C LEU A 104 3.91 -5.54 23.40
N ASP A 105 3.85 -4.61 24.35
CA ASP A 105 2.85 -3.54 24.35
C ASP A 105 3.46 -2.31 23.68
N GLN A 106 2.64 -1.38 23.17
CA GLN A 106 3.12 -0.16 22.52
C GLN A 106 4.15 0.62 23.37
N THR A 107 3.94 0.69 24.69
CA THR A 107 4.84 1.40 25.62
C THR A 107 6.24 0.78 25.73
N LYS A 108 6.40 -0.47 25.30
CA LYS A 108 7.67 -1.22 25.32
C LYS A 108 8.34 -1.24 23.94
N LEU A 109 7.75 -0.60 22.94
CA LEU A 109 8.29 -0.55 21.59
C LEU A 109 9.48 0.42 21.54
N SER A 110 10.69 -0.09 21.76
CA SER A 110 11.92 0.70 21.69
C SER A 110 12.21 1.19 20.26
N HIS A 111 13.04 2.22 20.14
CA HIS A 111 13.52 2.75 18.87
C HIS A 111 14.06 1.65 17.95
N ASP A 112 14.94 0.78 18.45
CA ASP A 112 15.61 -0.23 17.63
C ASP A 112 14.64 -1.32 17.17
N ILE A 113 13.65 -1.67 18.00
CA ILE A 113 12.60 -2.62 17.63
C ILE A 113 11.72 -2.02 16.53
N LEU A 114 11.30 -0.77 16.69
CA LEU A 114 10.49 -0.07 15.70
C LEU A 114 11.25 0.07 14.38
N LEU A 115 12.49 0.58 14.40
CA LEU A 115 13.33 0.72 13.22
C LEU A 115 13.53 -0.61 12.51
N ARG A 116 13.81 -1.68 13.26
CA ARG A 116 14.01 -3.01 12.67
C ARG A 116 12.72 -3.56 12.05
N ALA A 117 11.55 -3.32 12.65
CA ALA A 117 10.27 -3.67 12.05
C ALA A 117 10.09 -2.98 10.69
N LYS A 118 10.40 -1.68 10.61
CA LYS A 118 10.33 -0.91 9.37
C LYS A 118 11.33 -1.40 8.31
N GLN A 119 12.57 -1.71 8.72
CA GLN A 119 13.62 -2.23 7.84
C GLN A 119 13.31 -3.59 7.19
N ILE A 120 12.41 -4.38 7.78
CA ILE A 120 11.93 -5.65 7.20
C ILE A 120 10.53 -5.51 6.60
N GLY A 121 10.03 -4.28 6.44
CA GLY A 121 8.83 -3.96 5.65
C GLY A 121 7.51 -3.94 6.41
N PHE A 122 7.48 -3.96 7.75
CA PHE A 122 6.22 -3.85 8.47
C PHE A 122 5.60 -2.46 8.29
N SER A 123 4.31 -2.40 7.95
CA SER A 123 3.56 -1.14 7.98
C SER A 123 3.23 -0.73 9.42
N ASP A 124 2.99 0.57 9.62
CA ASP A 124 2.54 1.14 10.89
C ASP A 124 1.22 0.47 11.32
N LYS A 125 0.34 0.15 10.36
CA LYS A 125 -0.91 -0.59 10.59
C LYS A 125 -0.66 -2.02 11.09
N GLN A 126 0.28 -2.75 10.48
CA GLN A 126 0.63 -4.11 10.90
C GLN A 126 1.26 -4.13 12.29
N ILE A 127 2.16 -3.18 12.59
CA ILE A 127 2.75 -3.02 13.91
C ILE A 127 1.66 -2.69 14.93
N ALA A 128 0.76 -1.75 14.61
CA ALA A 128 -0.33 -1.33 15.49
C ALA A 128 -1.22 -2.52 15.88
N VAL A 129 -1.59 -3.37 14.93
CA VAL A 129 -2.37 -4.58 15.23
C VAL A 129 -1.60 -5.51 16.17
N ALA A 130 -0.32 -5.77 15.91
CA ALA A 130 0.51 -6.66 16.74
C ALA A 130 0.65 -6.15 18.19
N VAL A 131 0.87 -4.85 18.39
CA VAL A 131 1.04 -4.25 19.72
C VAL A 131 -0.25 -3.69 20.34
N LYS A 132 -1.42 -4.01 19.76
CA LYS A 132 -2.76 -3.58 20.21
C LYS A 132 -2.91 -2.05 20.33
N SER A 133 -2.45 -1.34 19.31
CA SER A 133 -2.48 0.12 19.19
C SER A 133 -3.24 0.56 17.93
N THR A 134 -3.14 1.85 17.58
CA THR A 134 -3.67 2.43 16.34
C THR A 134 -2.54 2.81 15.40
N GLU A 135 -2.81 2.79 14.10
CA GLU A 135 -1.86 3.17 13.05
C GLU A 135 -1.27 4.56 13.27
N LEU A 136 -2.12 5.54 13.63
CA LEU A 136 -1.69 6.91 13.93
C LEU A 136 -0.76 6.99 15.15
N ALA A 137 -0.98 6.18 16.19
CA ALA A 137 -0.16 6.20 17.38
C ALA A 137 1.24 5.63 17.10
N VAL A 138 1.33 4.55 16.29
CA VAL A 138 2.61 4.01 15.82
C VAL A 138 3.33 5.01 14.92
N ARG A 139 2.63 5.63 13.95
CA ARG A 139 3.20 6.67 13.09
C ARG A 139 3.76 7.83 13.91
N LYS A 140 3.02 8.32 14.91
CA LYS A 140 3.46 9.42 15.77
C LYS A 140 4.73 9.05 16.54
N GLN A 141 4.75 7.88 17.17
CA GLN A 141 5.93 7.37 17.87
C GLN A 141 7.14 7.25 16.94
N ARG A 142 6.91 6.77 15.71
CA ARG A 142 7.92 6.66 14.64
C ARG A 142 8.49 8.04 14.28
N GLN A 143 7.64 9.05 14.08
CA GLN A 143 8.05 10.42 13.80
C GLN A 143 8.83 11.07 14.96
N GLU A 144 8.37 10.89 16.20
CA GLU A 144 9.05 11.38 17.41
C GLU A 144 10.41 10.73 17.62
N SER A 145 10.55 9.47 17.17
CA SER A 145 11.80 8.71 17.19
C SER A 145 12.71 8.98 15.99
N ILE A 146 12.32 9.88 15.07
CA ILE A 146 13.07 10.23 13.85
C ILE A 146 13.28 8.99 12.94
N ILE A 147 12.35 8.03 12.98
CA ILE A 147 12.40 6.85 12.13
C ILE A 147 11.60 7.16 10.85
N ARG A 148 12.26 7.68 9.83
CA ARG A 148 11.64 8.02 8.54
C ARG A 148 12.31 7.21 7.41
N PRO A 149 11.56 6.86 6.35
CA PRO A 149 12.18 6.22 5.19
C PRO A 149 13.03 7.23 4.42
N PHE A 150 14.09 6.75 3.79
CA PHE A 150 14.90 7.53 2.87
C PHE A 150 14.40 7.34 1.43
N VAL A 151 14.57 8.38 0.61
CA VAL A 151 14.22 8.39 -0.81
C VAL A 151 15.45 7.97 -1.60
N LYS A 152 15.35 6.87 -2.35
CA LYS A 152 16.45 6.32 -3.15
C LYS A 152 16.10 6.28 -4.63
N GLN A 153 17.10 6.50 -5.47
CA GLN A 153 16.94 6.51 -6.93
C GLN A 153 17.18 5.13 -7.54
N ILE A 154 16.50 4.86 -8.65
CA ILE A 154 16.74 3.70 -9.51
C ILE A 154 17.56 4.18 -10.71
N ASP A 155 18.82 3.76 -10.78
CA ASP A 155 19.82 4.32 -11.69
C ASP A 155 20.37 3.32 -12.71
N THR A 156 19.93 2.06 -12.65
CA THR A 156 20.39 0.91 -13.45
C THR A 156 21.84 0.45 -13.22
N VAL A 157 22.68 1.24 -12.55
CA VAL A 157 24.14 1.02 -12.41
C VAL A 157 24.62 0.96 -10.96
N ALA A 158 23.71 0.83 -9.99
CA ALA A 158 24.02 0.71 -8.57
C ALA A 158 24.95 1.83 -8.06
N ALA A 159 24.63 3.06 -8.42
CA ALA A 159 25.34 4.30 -8.10
C ALA A 159 26.77 4.41 -8.66
N GLU A 160 27.15 3.62 -9.68
CA GLU A 160 28.42 3.80 -10.38
C GLU A 160 28.50 5.18 -11.05
N TRP A 161 27.37 5.68 -11.56
CA TRP A 161 27.23 6.99 -12.18
C TRP A 161 26.09 7.79 -11.53
N PRO A 162 26.20 9.13 -11.43
CA PRO A 162 25.11 9.97 -10.95
C PRO A 162 23.84 9.73 -11.76
N ALA A 163 22.76 9.39 -11.07
CA ALA A 163 21.47 9.15 -11.69
C ALA A 163 20.86 10.47 -12.14
N THR A 164 20.53 10.57 -13.44
CA THR A 164 19.64 11.63 -13.95
C THR A 164 18.18 11.20 -13.93
N THR A 165 17.88 10.01 -13.40
CA THR A 165 16.54 9.44 -13.36
C THR A 165 15.71 10.09 -12.25
N ASN A 166 14.43 10.25 -12.52
CA ASN A 166 13.42 10.71 -11.58
C ASN A 166 12.67 9.55 -10.92
N TYR A 167 13.24 8.35 -10.96
CA TYR A 167 12.60 7.12 -10.54
C TYR A 167 13.01 6.75 -9.11
N LEU A 168 12.05 6.77 -8.18
CA LEU A 168 12.29 6.80 -6.75
C LEU A 168 11.53 5.67 -6.02
N TYR A 169 12.11 5.20 -4.92
CA TYR A 169 11.44 4.33 -3.95
C TYR A 169 11.86 4.72 -2.52
N LEU A 170 11.05 4.33 -1.54
CA LEU A 170 11.32 4.57 -0.14
C LEU A 170 11.99 3.35 0.50
N THR A 171 12.92 3.56 1.44
CA THR A 171 13.47 2.46 2.22
C THR A 171 13.94 2.90 3.60
N TYR A 172 13.78 2.03 4.59
CA TYR A 172 14.34 2.23 5.93
C TYR A 172 15.77 1.68 6.07
N ASN A 173 16.30 1.08 5.00
CA ASN A 173 17.64 0.52 4.92
C ASN A 173 18.61 1.51 4.25
N GLY A 174 18.49 2.80 4.55
CA GLY A 174 19.35 3.87 4.06
C GLY A 174 19.77 4.80 5.20
N ASP A 175 20.60 5.78 4.88
CA ASP A 175 21.15 6.79 5.79
C ASP A 175 21.04 8.22 5.24
N ASN A 176 20.84 8.40 3.94
CA ASN A 176 20.59 9.70 3.29
C ASN A 176 19.56 9.60 2.17
N HIS A 177 19.00 10.74 1.76
CA HIS A 177 18.19 10.85 0.53
C HIS A 177 19.12 11.01 -0.70
N ASP A 178 18.71 10.45 -1.84
CA ASP A 178 19.41 10.63 -3.12
C ASP A 178 18.95 11.89 -3.88
N VAL A 179 17.88 12.54 -3.41
CA VAL A 179 17.30 13.75 -4.00
C VAL A 179 17.11 14.85 -2.96
N GLU A 180 17.10 16.11 -3.42
CA GLU A 180 16.72 17.27 -2.61
C GLU A 180 15.20 17.47 -2.59
N PHE A 181 14.67 18.30 -1.69
CA PHE A 181 13.23 18.58 -1.57
C PHE A 181 12.95 20.09 -1.63
N PRO A 182 13.02 20.70 -2.83
CA PRO A 182 12.83 22.15 -2.95
C PRO A 182 11.36 22.61 -2.84
N GLY A 183 10.40 21.68 -2.79
CA GLY A 183 8.96 21.97 -2.81
C GLY A 183 8.46 22.46 -4.17
N GLY A 184 7.20 22.93 -4.20
CA GLY A 184 6.58 23.47 -5.43
C GLY A 184 6.13 22.41 -6.44
N TYR A 185 5.99 21.16 -6.01
CA TYR A 185 5.45 20.06 -6.81
C TYR A 185 3.95 19.88 -6.55
N THR A 186 3.23 19.39 -7.54
CA THR A 186 1.86 18.88 -7.41
C THR A 186 1.89 17.36 -7.41
N MET A 187 1.32 16.72 -6.39
CA MET A 187 1.29 15.26 -6.28
C MET A 187 0.02 14.69 -6.93
N VAL A 188 0.18 13.65 -7.74
CA VAL A 188 -0.90 12.89 -8.39
C VAL A 188 -0.80 11.43 -7.94
N ILE A 189 -1.89 10.89 -7.42
CA ILE A 189 -1.96 9.50 -6.95
C ILE A 189 -2.59 8.63 -8.02
N GLY A 190 -1.91 7.54 -8.37
CA GLY A 190 -2.32 6.58 -9.39
C GLY A 190 -3.40 5.60 -8.92
N SER A 191 -3.66 4.61 -9.76
CA SER A 191 -4.72 3.62 -9.53
C SER A 191 -4.28 2.35 -8.80
N GLY A 192 -2.97 2.12 -8.67
CA GLY A 192 -2.45 0.83 -8.20
C GLY A 192 -2.75 -0.31 -9.17
N VAL A 193 -2.83 -1.52 -8.63
CA VAL A 193 -3.04 -2.77 -9.39
C VAL A 193 -4.36 -2.77 -10.14
N TYR A 194 -4.33 -3.21 -11.39
CA TYR A 194 -5.55 -3.47 -12.15
C TYR A 194 -6.38 -4.61 -11.55
N ARG A 195 -7.68 -4.37 -11.44
CA ARG A 195 -8.69 -5.32 -10.97
C ARG A 195 -9.94 -5.16 -11.82
N ILE A 196 -10.83 -6.16 -11.81
CA ILE A 196 -12.12 -6.02 -12.51
C ILE A 196 -12.88 -4.83 -11.93
N GLY A 197 -13.19 -3.84 -12.76
CA GLY A 197 -13.83 -2.57 -12.37
C GLY A 197 -12.86 -1.43 -12.06
N SER A 198 -11.55 -1.66 -12.13
CA SER A 198 -10.51 -0.64 -12.01
C SER A 198 -9.33 -1.02 -12.89
N SER A 199 -9.33 -0.53 -14.13
CA SER A 199 -8.33 -0.85 -15.15
C SER A 199 -7.66 0.41 -15.70
N VAL A 200 -7.19 0.35 -16.95
CA VAL A 200 -6.41 1.38 -17.65
C VAL A 200 -7.12 2.74 -17.74
N GLU A 201 -8.44 2.81 -17.59
CA GLU A 201 -9.18 4.06 -17.59
C GLU A 201 -8.70 5.05 -16.51
N PHE A 202 -8.32 4.56 -15.33
CA PHE A 202 -7.81 5.41 -14.26
C PHE A 202 -6.35 5.81 -14.50
N ASP A 203 -5.56 4.94 -15.12
CA ASP A 203 -4.20 5.29 -15.56
C ASP A 203 -4.24 6.41 -16.61
N TRP A 204 -5.18 6.31 -17.57
CA TRP A 204 -5.38 7.34 -18.59
C TRP A 204 -5.76 8.70 -17.99
N CYS A 205 -6.64 8.72 -16.97
CA CYS A 205 -6.99 9.94 -16.24
C CYS A 205 -5.77 10.55 -15.53
N ALA A 206 -4.95 9.72 -14.85
CA ALA A 206 -3.76 10.18 -14.16
C ALA A 206 -2.70 10.75 -15.13
N VAL A 207 -2.41 10.04 -16.23
CA VAL A 207 -1.48 10.49 -17.28
C VAL A 207 -1.96 11.79 -17.93
N SER A 208 -3.26 11.90 -18.21
CA SER A 208 -3.83 13.14 -18.77
C SER A 208 -3.67 14.32 -17.80
N CYS A 209 -3.90 14.08 -16.51
CA CYS A 209 -3.69 15.10 -15.47
C CYS A 209 -2.21 15.54 -15.39
N LEU A 210 -1.26 14.60 -15.41
CA LEU A 210 0.18 14.91 -15.42
C LEU A 210 0.57 15.77 -16.62
N ARG A 211 0.08 15.43 -17.83
CA ARG A 211 0.34 16.19 -19.05
C ARG A 211 -0.19 17.61 -18.96
N GLU A 212 -1.40 17.80 -18.44
CA GLU A 212 -1.96 19.14 -18.29
C GLU A 212 -1.25 19.96 -17.21
N LEU A 213 -0.85 19.36 -16.09
CA LEU A 213 0.00 20.04 -15.10
C LEU A 213 1.33 20.50 -15.70
N ARG A 214 1.96 19.66 -16.52
CA ARG A 214 3.18 20.01 -17.26
C ARG A 214 2.94 21.16 -18.25
N ASN A 215 1.83 21.15 -18.99
CA ASN A 215 1.44 22.26 -19.89
C ASN A 215 1.26 23.58 -19.14
N LEU A 216 0.79 23.52 -17.89
CA LEU A 216 0.65 24.68 -17.00
C LEU A 216 1.98 25.08 -16.32
N GLY A 217 3.10 24.45 -16.67
CA GLY A 217 4.42 24.73 -16.09
C GLY A 217 4.58 24.27 -14.63
N ARG A 218 3.73 23.35 -14.16
CA ARG A 218 3.79 22.80 -12.80
C ARG A 218 4.65 21.56 -12.78
N LYS A 219 5.51 21.45 -11.75
CA LYS A 219 6.26 20.23 -11.49
C LYS A 219 5.36 19.18 -10.86
N THR A 220 5.57 17.92 -11.20
CA THR A 220 4.66 16.82 -10.86
C THR A 220 5.37 15.70 -10.10
N ILE A 221 4.69 15.16 -9.09
CA ILE A 221 5.05 13.92 -8.41
C ILE A 221 3.98 12.89 -8.74
N MET A 222 4.36 11.75 -9.32
CA MET A 222 3.47 10.60 -9.50
C MET A 222 3.76 9.56 -8.42
N VAL A 223 2.71 9.03 -7.78
CA VAL A 223 2.80 7.88 -6.87
C VAL A 223 1.94 6.75 -7.40
N ASN A 224 2.57 5.66 -7.83
CA ASN A 224 1.89 4.45 -8.31
C ASN A 224 2.83 3.24 -8.22
N TYR A 225 2.30 2.03 -8.34
CA TYR A 225 3.09 0.80 -8.18
C TYR A 225 2.72 -0.33 -9.16
N ASN A 226 1.98 0.01 -10.22
CA ASN A 226 1.59 -0.94 -11.24
C ASN A 226 2.63 -0.93 -12.39
N PRO A 227 3.40 -2.01 -12.59
CA PRO A 227 4.49 -2.03 -13.57
C PRO A 227 3.99 -2.01 -15.03
N GLU A 228 2.71 -2.25 -15.29
CA GLU A 228 2.13 -2.28 -16.64
C GLU A 228 1.70 -0.88 -17.13
N THR A 229 1.75 0.14 -16.27
CA THR A 229 1.12 1.44 -16.54
C THR A 229 2.04 2.46 -17.18
N VAL A 230 1.46 3.36 -17.98
CA VAL A 230 2.19 4.50 -18.56
C VAL A 230 2.48 5.54 -17.47
N SER A 231 1.62 5.68 -16.44
CA SER A 231 1.92 6.60 -15.34
C SER A 231 3.18 6.24 -14.56
N THR A 232 3.61 4.98 -14.59
CA THR A 232 4.89 4.53 -14.01
C THR A 232 6.06 4.57 -14.99
N ASP A 233 5.88 5.18 -16.17
CA ASP A 233 7.02 5.50 -17.02
C ASP A 233 7.71 6.76 -16.49
N TYR A 234 9.04 6.76 -16.55
CA TYR A 234 9.87 7.79 -15.94
C TYR A 234 9.74 9.13 -16.69
N ASP A 235 9.31 9.15 -17.95
CA ASP A 235 9.16 10.38 -18.73
C ASP A 235 7.82 11.12 -18.49
N MET A 236 6.88 10.53 -17.73
CA MET A 236 5.54 11.09 -17.50
C MET A 236 5.45 12.12 -16.38
N SER A 237 6.36 12.10 -15.40
CA SER A 237 6.36 13.04 -14.25
C SER A 237 7.75 13.59 -13.98
N ASP A 238 7.89 14.60 -13.12
CA ASP A 238 9.21 15.11 -12.70
C ASP A 238 9.83 14.27 -11.58
N ARG A 239 8.98 13.55 -10.83
CA ARG A 239 9.35 12.55 -9.81
C ARG A 239 8.34 11.42 -9.83
N LEU A 240 8.80 10.20 -10.01
CA LEU A 240 7.99 9.00 -9.92
C LEU A 240 8.38 8.22 -8.67
N TYR A 241 7.47 8.11 -7.71
CA TYR A 241 7.60 7.21 -6.57
C TYR A 241 6.90 5.89 -6.89
N PHE A 242 7.69 4.82 -7.04
CA PHE A 242 7.17 3.46 -7.18
C PHE A 242 6.83 2.87 -5.82
N GLU A 243 5.72 3.32 -5.25
CA GLU A 243 5.39 3.10 -3.86
C GLU A 243 3.93 2.80 -3.62
N GLU A 244 3.67 2.18 -2.47
CA GLU A 244 2.35 1.78 -2.02
C GLU A 244 1.43 3.00 -1.86
N ILE A 245 0.18 2.90 -2.36
CA ILE A 245 -0.84 3.94 -2.16
C ILE A 245 -1.58 3.63 -0.87
N SER A 246 -0.93 3.92 0.26
CA SER A 246 -1.53 3.87 1.59
C SER A 246 -1.38 5.20 2.30
N PHE A 247 -2.20 5.43 3.33
CA PHE A 247 -2.13 6.64 4.14
C PHE A 247 -0.70 6.84 4.69
N GLU A 248 -0.07 5.79 5.21
CA GLU A 248 1.28 5.85 5.76
C GLU A 248 2.31 6.35 4.72
N VAL A 249 2.33 5.73 3.54
CA VAL A 249 3.35 5.96 2.53
C VAL A 249 3.12 7.28 1.80
N VAL A 250 1.88 7.58 1.42
CA VAL A 250 1.54 8.87 0.79
C VAL A 250 1.83 10.03 1.74
N MET A 251 1.55 9.88 3.04
CA MET A 251 1.88 10.91 4.02
C MET A 251 3.40 11.01 4.25
N ASP A 252 4.15 9.90 4.21
CA ASP A 252 5.61 9.95 4.25
C ASP A 252 6.17 10.74 3.04
N ILE A 253 5.69 10.50 1.83
CA ILE A 253 6.12 11.28 0.65
C ILE A 253 5.72 12.75 0.80
N TYR A 254 4.49 13.03 1.24
CA TYR A 254 3.99 14.38 1.47
C TYR A 254 4.85 15.15 2.48
N ASP A 255 5.24 14.51 3.59
CA ASP A 255 6.08 15.10 4.62
C ASP A 255 7.49 15.45 4.10
N HIS A 256 8.06 14.65 3.20
CA HIS A 256 9.38 14.93 2.60
C HIS A 256 9.30 16.00 1.50
N GLU A 257 8.34 15.87 0.59
CA GLU A 257 8.25 16.70 -0.62
C GLU A 257 7.60 18.06 -0.38
N ASN A 258 6.76 18.18 0.65
CA ASN A 258 5.95 19.36 0.94
C ASN A 258 5.27 19.93 -0.35
N PRO A 259 4.44 19.13 -1.04
CA PRO A 259 3.85 19.53 -2.31
C PRO A 259 2.80 20.65 -2.11
N GLU A 260 2.49 21.38 -3.18
CA GLU A 260 1.42 22.38 -3.17
C GLU A 260 0.04 21.78 -2.86
N GLY A 261 -0.13 20.50 -3.17
CA GLY A 261 -1.29 19.69 -2.83
C GLY A 261 -1.31 18.35 -3.55
N ILE A 262 -2.30 17.53 -3.21
CA ILE A 262 -2.50 16.17 -3.72
C ILE A 262 -3.77 16.10 -4.57
N ILE A 263 -3.68 15.50 -5.76
CA ILE A 263 -4.81 15.15 -6.61
C ILE A 263 -5.10 13.66 -6.43
N LEU A 264 -6.26 13.34 -5.86
CA LEU A 264 -6.72 11.97 -5.60
C LEU A 264 -7.75 11.47 -6.61
N SER A 265 -8.47 12.38 -7.27
CA SER A 265 -9.66 12.09 -8.07
C SER A 265 -9.40 11.37 -9.40
N MET A 266 -8.15 11.02 -9.72
CA MET A 266 -7.75 10.43 -10.99
C MET A 266 -7.47 8.92 -10.89
N GLY A 267 -7.16 8.40 -9.70
CA GLY A 267 -6.73 7.01 -9.50
C GLY A 267 -7.83 6.05 -9.01
N GLY A 268 -9.11 6.42 -9.11
CA GLY A 268 -10.21 5.52 -8.74
C GLY A 268 -10.38 5.34 -7.22
N GLN A 269 -10.75 4.13 -6.80
CA GLN A 269 -11.21 3.88 -5.41
C GLN A 269 -10.07 3.93 -4.39
N LEU A 270 -8.87 3.49 -4.75
CA LEU A 270 -7.75 3.37 -3.80
C LEU A 270 -7.32 4.73 -3.23
N PRO A 271 -7.10 5.79 -4.03
CA PRO A 271 -6.85 7.14 -3.51
C PRO A 271 -8.04 7.72 -2.75
N ASN A 272 -9.28 7.44 -3.18
CA ASN A 272 -10.49 7.90 -2.47
C ASN A 272 -10.57 7.34 -1.05
N ASN A 273 -10.20 6.06 -0.87
CA ASN A 273 -10.23 5.40 0.44
C ASN A 273 -9.33 6.07 1.48
N ILE A 274 -8.21 6.65 1.06
CA ILE A 274 -7.25 7.32 1.97
C ILE A 274 -7.49 8.83 2.08
N ALA A 275 -8.39 9.40 1.29
CA ALA A 275 -8.61 10.85 1.19
C ALA A 275 -8.96 11.49 2.53
N MET A 276 -9.87 10.87 3.29
CA MET A 276 -10.30 11.37 4.60
C MET A 276 -9.20 11.28 5.66
N ASP A 277 -8.35 10.26 5.59
CA ASP A 277 -7.26 10.08 6.55
C ASP A 277 -6.13 11.09 6.30
N LEU A 278 -5.79 11.33 5.03
CA LEU A 278 -4.89 12.40 4.62
C LEU A 278 -5.44 13.78 5.06
N HIS A 279 -6.73 14.04 4.82
CA HIS A 279 -7.37 15.30 5.20
C HIS A 279 -7.32 15.55 6.72
N ARG A 280 -7.59 14.51 7.53
CA ARG A 280 -7.52 14.60 9.00
C ARG A 280 -6.11 14.90 9.51
N GLN A 281 -5.08 14.54 8.74
CA GLN A 281 -3.69 14.91 9.00
C GLN A 281 -3.26 16.21 8.31
N GLN A 282 -4.22 17.02 7.86
CA GLN A 282 -3.99 18.35 7.28
C GLN A 282 -3.22 18.33 5.95
N ALA A 283 -3.18 17.19 5.25
CA ALA A 283 -2.67 17.17 3.88
C ALA A 283 -3.60 17.98 2.96
N ARG A 284 -3.02 18.83 2.11
CA ARG A 284 -3.78 19.69 1.21
C ARG A 284 -4.26 18.91 0.00
N ILE A 285 -5.55 18.58 -0.02
CA ILE A 285 -6.20 17.92 -1.17
C ILE A 285 -6.71 18.98 -2.16
N LEU A 286 -6.40 18.80 -3.44
CA LEU A 286 -6.84 19.67 -4.53
C LEU A 286 -8.10 19.10 -5.20
N GLY A 287 -8.99 19.99 -5.66
CA GLY A 287 -10.25 19.61 -6.29
C GLY A 287 -11.38 19.40 -5.28
N THR A 288 -12.19 18.36 -5.50
CA THR A 288 -13.32 18.03 -4.63
C THR A 288 -12.82 17.68 -3.23
N SER A 289 -13.37 18.35 -2.21
CA SER A 289 -12.97 18.10 -0.81
C SER A 289 -13.24 16.64 -0.41
N PRO A 290 -12.37 16.02 0.42
CA PRO A 290 -12.57 14.68 0.95
C PRO A 290 -13.92 14.48 1.66
N GLU A 291 -14.43 15.51 2.34
CA GLU A 291 -15.74 15.49 2.98
C GLU A 291 -16.89 15.46 1.97
N SER A 292 -16.71 16.08 0.78
CA SER A 292 -17.70 15.96 -0.29
C SER A 292 -17.69 14.56 -0.91
N VAL A 293 -16.52 13.93 -1.04
CA VAL A 293 -16.40 12.54 -1.49
C VAL A 293 -17.08 11.61 -0.49
N ASP A 294 -16.77 11.70 0.80
CA ASP A 294 -17.44 10.92 1.86
C ASP A 294 -18.94 11.22 1.94
N GLY A 295 -19.37 12.46 1.68
CA GLY A 295 -20.78 12.83 1.57
C GLY A 295 -21.50 12.09 0.44
N ALA A 296 -20.82 11.81 -0.67
CA ALA A 296 -21.36 11.09 -1.82
C ALA A 296 -21.26 9.56 -1.70
N GLU A 297 -20.16 9.03 -1.14
CA GLU A 297 -19.95 7.59 -0.99
C GLU A 297 -20.71 7.00 0.21
N ASN A 298 -20.93 7.78 1.27
CA ASN A 298 -21.73 7.33 2.40
C ASN A 298 -23.23 7.38 2.05
N ARG A 299 -23.82 6.19 1.89
CA ARG A 299 -25.23 6.03 1.49
C ARG A 299 -26.22 6.84 2.33
N PHE A 300 -26.02 6.95 3.64
CA PHE A 300 -26.88 7.75 4.52
C PHE A 300 -26.71 9.25 4.29
N LYS A 301 -25.46 9.72 4.14
CA LYS A 301 -25.18 11.14 3.87
C LYS A 301 -25.72 11.53 2.50
N PHE A 302 -25.46 10.72 1.47
CA PHE A 302 -25.94 10.95 0.11
C PHE A 302 -27.47 10.95 0.03
N SER A 303 -28.13 9.97 0.64
CA SER A 303 -29.59 9.90 0.66
C SER A 303 -30.22 11.13 1.32
N ARG A 304 -29.69 11.56 2.48
CA ARG A 304 -30.14 12.79 3.15
C ARG A 304 -29.89 14.04 2.32
N MET A 305 -28.80 14.06 1.54
CA MET A 305 -28.49 15.16 0.63
C MET A 305 -29.55 15.23 -0.49
N LEU A 306 -29.89 14.12 -1.13
CA LEU A 306 -30.93 14.05 -2.16
C LEU A 306 -32.30 14.52 -1.63
N ASP A 307 -32.68 14.05 -0.43
CA ASP A 307 -33.94 14.48 0.21
C ASP A 307 -33.95 15.99 0.48
N ARG A 308 -32.82 16.55 0.93
CA ARG A 308 -32.69 17.99 1.22
C ARG A 308 -32.87 18.85 -0.03
N ILE A 309 -32.38 18.39 -1.18
CA ILE A 309 -32.47 19.12 -2.47
C ILE A 309 -33.71 18.73 -3.29
N GLY A 310 -34.58 17.86 -2.75
CA GLY A 310 -35.82 17.45 -3.41
C GLY A 310 -35.63 16.53 -4.61
N ILE A 311 -34.52 15.79 -4.69
CA ILE A 311 -34.29 14.80 -5.76
C ILE A 311 -34.81 13.43 -5.31
N SER A 312 -35.66 12.84 -6.15
CA SER A 312 -36.21 11.50 -5.93
C SER A 312 -35.12 10.43 -5.91
N GLN A 313 -35.26 9.46 -5.00
CA GLN A 313 -34.39 8.29 -4.91
C GLN A 313 -35.21 7.01 -4.66
N PRO A 314 -34.74 5.83 -5.10
CA PRO A 314 -35.41 4.57 -4.79
C PRO A 314 -35.54 4.36 -3.27
N ARG A 315 -36.66 3.77 -2.84
CA ARG A 315 -36.83 3.39 -1.43
C ARG A 315 -35.75 2.39 -1.04
N TRP A 316 -35.11 2.65 0.09
CA TRP A 316 -34.08 1.78 0.61
C TRP A 316 -34.10 1.72 2.13
N LYS A 317 -33.47 0.67 2.67
CA LYS A 317 -33.25 0.50 4.11
C LYS A 317 -31.97 -0.29 4.31
N GLU A 318 -31.20 0.05 5.34
CA GLU A 318 -30.11 -0.81 5.82
C GLU A 318 -30.72 -1.87 6.75
N LEU A 319 -30.34 -3.12 6.51
CA LEU A 319 -30.89 -4.27 7.20
C LEU A 319 -29.76 -5.12 7.73
N THR A 320 -29.80 -5.43 9.03
CA THR A 320 -28.76 -6.22 9.72
C THR A 320 -29.20 -7.65 9.98
N ASN A 321 -30.46 -7.99 9.72
CA ASN A 321 -31.00 -9.33 9.93
C ASN A 321 -32.04 -9.70 8.87
N LEU A 322 -32.14 -11.01 8.61
CA LEU A 322 -33.03 -11.55 7.59
C LEU A 322 -34.51 -11.27 7.88
N LYS A 323 -34.91 -11.29 9.15
CA LYS A 323 -36.31 -11.03 9.55
C LYS A 323 -36.77 -9.62 9.18
N SER A 324 -35.85 -8.65 9.15
CA SER A 324 -36.15 -7.27 8.77
C SER A 324 -36.18 -7.05 7.25
N ALA A 325 -35.75 -8.06 6.47
CA ALA A 325 -35.68 -8.01 5.02
C ALA A 325 -36.89 -8.60 4.30
N VAL A 326 -37.64 -9.46 4.99
CA VAL A 326 -38.90 -10.07 4.52
C VAL A 326 -40.06 -9.16 4.88
#